data_AF-A0A239BDD9-F1
#
_entry.id   AF-A0A239BDD9-F1
#
_cell.length_a   1.000
_cell.length_b   1.000
_cell.length_c   1.000
_cell.angle_alpha   90.00
_cell.angle_beta   90.00
_cell.angle_gamma   90.00
#
_symmetry.space_group_name_H-M   'P 1'
#
loop_
_entity.id
_entity.type
_entity.pdbx_description
1 polymer ?
#
loop_
_entity_poly.entity_id
_entity_poly.type
_entity_poly.pdbx_seq_one_letter_code
_entity_poly.pdbx_strand_id
1 'polypeptide(L)'
;MIDFWQYIRTLYIVLTMMISAAHAQNSDYFFENNYADYPIITFQENFWGNPKYTIDGNKIKASEVRAFMEIMPGDAKEFMQQHRQTLSGTSLGYASSAVALGGVYYLSKNINNINPQVIRNSFFFIVGGSLLGSIGAQMKINGIRKVNSLVDNHNYLIRQDEISGPYLRFDYRNNLIGQKIDIYDGPNLLTRGQLEALKNKYPELQLNLQKARNAQRLSQTIDVLSLASNIVFITYVVTPRFQSSAPSNFLIPLSITDLALSFTSPLISRSARNRTRVGLQNFNFRE
;
A
#
# COMPACT_ATOMS: atom_id res chain seq x y z
N MET A 1 31.97 -8.96 15.19
CA MET A 1 31.38 -9.87 14.19
C MET A 1 30.01 -10.24 14.74
N ILE A 2 28.92 -9.74 14.16
CA ILE A 2 27.57 -10.09 14.65
C ILE A 2 27.22 -11.43 14.03
N ASP A 3 26.98 -12.41 14.88
CA ASP A 3 26.68 -13.78 14.46
C ASP A 3 25.29 -13.84 13.80
N PHE A 4 25.08 -14.72 12.82
CA PHE A 4 23.80 -14.82 12.08
C PHE A 4 22.61 -15.02 13.04
N TRP A 5 22.83 -15.75 14.13
CA TRP A 5 21.87 -15.94 15.21
C TRP A 5 21.61 -14.70 16.06
N GLN A 6 22.62 -13.83 16.26
CA GLN A 6 22.40 -12.54 16.91
C GLN A 6 21.52 -11.64 16.07
N TYR A 7 21.71 -11.60 14.75
CA TYR A 7 20.88 -10.81 13.83
C TYR A 7 19.40 -11.24 13.87
N ILE A 8 19.12 -12.55 13.80
CA ILE A 8 17.74 -13.08 13.93
C ILE A 8 17.14 -12.73 15.30
N ARG A 9 17.93 -12.79 16.38
CA ARG A 9 17.48 -12.42 17.73
C ARG A 9 17.14 -10.94 17.85
N THR A 10 17.96 -10.04 17.32
CA THR A 10 17.63 -8.60 17.32
C THR A 10 16.40 -8.31 16.47
N LEU A 11 16.24 -9.00 15.34
CA LEU A 11 15.05 -8.89 14.49
C LEU A 11 13.79 -9.35 15.23
N TYR A 12 13.87 -10.46 15.96
CA TYR A 12 12.77 -10.98 16.78
C TYR A 12 12.43 -10.06 17.98
N ILE A 13 13.44 -9.50 18.66
CA ILE A 13 13.24 -8.59 19.81
C ILE A 13 12.58 -7.27 19.36
N VAL A 14 13.03 -6.70 18.23
CA VAL A 14 12.40 -5.52 17.62
C VAL A 14 10.97 -5.84 17.16
N LEU A 15 10.72 -7.05 16.65
CA LEU A 15 9.38 -7.52 16.29
C LEU A 15 8.45 -7.57 17.51
N THR A 16 8.94 -8.05 18.67
CA THR A 16 8.13 -8.16 19.89
C THR A 16 7.88 -6.82 20.59
N MET A 17 8.83 -5.88 20.57
CA MET A 17 8.64 -4.55 21.19
C MET A 17 7.66 -3.66 20.40
N MET A 18 7.50 -3.89 19.10
CA MET A 18 6.59 -3.14 18.23
C MET A 18 5.11 -3.58 18.34
N ILE A 19 4.83 -4.71 18.99
CA ILE A 19 3.46 -5.23 19.19
C ILE A 19 2.77 -4.54 20.38
N SER A 20 3.52 -3.82 21.22
CA SER A 20 3.03 -3.24 22.48
C SER A 20 2.95 -1.71 22.44
N ALA A 21 2.27 -1.12 21.46
CA ALA A 21 1.92 0.30 21.53
C ALA A 21 0.65 0.61 20.74
N ALA A 22 -0.50 0.58 21.42
CA ALA A 22 -1.61 1.50 21.13
C ALA A 22 -2.73 1.36 22.18
N HIS A 23 -2.57 2.04 23.32
CA HIS A 23 -3.71 2.45 24.13
C HIS A 23 -4.36 3.65 23.43
N ALA A 24 -5.60 3.48 22.96
CA ALA A 24 -6.45 4.60 22.55
C ALA A 24 -7.58 4.69 23.57
N GLN A 25 -7.66 5.84 24.24
CA GLN A 25 -8.79 6.20 25.10
C GLN A 25 -10.07 6.21 24.26
N ASN A 26 -11.11 5.54 24.77
CA ASN A 26 -12.47 5.63 24.24
C ASN A 26 -13.02 7.04 24.53
N SER A 27 -13.65 7.64 23.53
CA SER A 27 -14.55 8.76 23.69
C SER A 27 -15.90 8.30 23.18
N ASP A 28 -16.88 8.20 24.07
CA ASP A 28 -18.24 7.79 23.76
C ASP A 28 -18.91 8.94 22.98
N TYR A 29 -19.24 8.69 21.71
CA TYR A 29 -20.07 9.58 20.90
C TYR A 29 -21.30 8.81 20.45
N PHE A 30 -22.29 8.67 21.34
CA PHE A 30 -23.61 8.20 20.95
C PHE A 30 -24.50 9.40 20.64
N PHE A 31 -24.88 9.54 19.36
CA PHE A 31 -25.97 10.41 18.94
C PHE A 31 -27.19 9.55 18.62
N GLU A 32 -28.32 9.85 19.28
CA GLU A 32 -29.66 9.35 18.95
C GLU A 32 -30.16 9.97 17.63
N ASN A 33 -29.56 9.64 16.49
CA ASN A 33 -30.01 10.18 15.19
C ASN A 33 -30.31 9.08 14.17
N ASN A 34 -31.25 9.38 13.26
CA ASN A 34 -31.56 8.56 12.09
C ASN A 34 -30.31 8.37 11.21
N TYR A 35 -30.22 7.23 10.52
CA TYR A 35 -29.07 6.91 9.65
C TYR A 35 -28.77 7.96 8.57
N ALA A 36 -29.79 8.70 8.12
CA ALA A 36 -29.66 9.74 7.09
C ALA A 36 -28.77 10.94 7.51
N ASP A 37 -28.59 11.16 8.81
CA ASP A 37 -27.80 12.30 9.33
C ASP A 37 -26.29 11.99 9.39
N TYR A 38 -25.88 10.75 9.11
CA TYR A 38 -24.47 10.38 9.14
C TYR A 38 -23.73 10.89 7.89
N PRO A 39 -22.51 11.42 8.06
CA PRO A 39 -21.72 11.97 6.95
C PRO A 39 -21.09 10.86 6.11
N ILE A 40 -20.97 11.10 4.80
CA ILE A 40 -20.25 10.18 3.90
C ILE A 40 -18.74 10.32 4.13
N ILE A 41 -18.09 9.19 4.42
CA ILE A 41 -16.65 9.14 4.72
C ILE A 41 -15.87 8.80 3.44
N THR A 42 -14.98 9.70 3.04
CA THR A 42 -14.05 9.46 1.93
C THR A 42 -12.73 8.94 2.48
N PHE A 43 -12.33 7.75 2.06
CA PHE A 43 -11.01 7.18 2.37
C PHE A 43 -9.99 7.49 1.26
N GLN A 44 -8.76 7.88 1.59
CA GLN A 44 -7.67 8.07 0.63
C GLN A 44 -6.35 7.64 1.23
N GLU A 45 -5.35 7.40 0.38
CA GLU A 45 -3.96 7.22 0.82
C GLU A 45 -3.17 8.49 0.50
N ASN A 46 -2.38 9.00 1.45
CA ASN A 46 -1.51 10.16 1.20
C ASN A 46 -0.23 9.76 0.42
N PHE A 47 0.65 10.73 0.16
CA PHE A 47 1.95 10.52 -0.52
C PHE A 47 2.85 9.51 0.21
N TRP A 48 2.71 9.38 1.52
CA TRP A 48 3.41 8.41 2.38
C TRP A 48 2.67 7.06 2.43
N GLY A 49 1.42 7.03 1.98
CA GLY A 49 0.58 5.83 1.89
C GLY A 49 -0.05 5.49 3.23
N ASN A 50 -0.05 6.46 4.13
CA ASN A 50 -0.87 6.44 5.31
C ASN A 50 -2.32 6.73 4.91
N PRO A 51 -3.28 6.12 5.62
CA PRO A 51 -4.68 6.42 5.45
C PRO A 51 -4.98 7.90 5.79
N LYS A 52 -5.79 8.53 4.94
CA LYS A 52 -6.36 9.86 5.09
C LYS A 52 -7.87 9.72 4.96
N TYR A 53 -8.61 10.33 5.86
CA TYR A 53 -10.07 10.33 5.83
C TYR A 53 -10.57 11.76 5.69
N THR A 54 -11.64 11.95 4.93
CA THR A 54 -12.28 13.27 4.80
C THR A 54 -13.80 13.14 4.80
N ILE A 55 -14.47 14.14 5.37
CA ILE A 55 -15.91 14.40 5.24
C ILE A 55 -16.02 15.75 4.54
N ASP A 56 -16.78 15.83 3.45
CA ASP A 56 -16.98 17.07 2.67
C ASP A 56 -15.66 17.79 2.32
N GLY A 57 -14.62 17.01 2.04
CA GLY A 57 -13.26 17.50 1.75
C GLY A 57 -12.42 17.88 2.98
N ASN A 58 -13.03 18.01 4.16
CA ASN A 58 -12.34 18.31 5.41
C ASN A 58 -11.71 17.06 6.02
N LYS A 59 -10.44 17.15 6.40
CA LYS A 59 -9.69 16.02 6.96
C LYS A 59 -10.19 15.70 8.37
N ILE A 60 -10.51 14.43 8.60
CA ILE A 60 -10.93 13.91 9.92
C ILE A 60 -9.95 12.87 10.45
N LYS A 61 -10.00 12.64 11.76
CA LYS A 61 -9.16 11.63 12.42
C LYS A 61 -9.76 10.23 12.28
N ALA A 62 -8.91 9.21 12.35
CA ALA A 62 -9.38 7.82 12.36
C ALA A 62 -10.26 7.52 13.58
N SER A 63 -10.02 8.17 14.73
CA SER A 63 -10.88 8.04 15.91
C SER A 63 -12.30 8.58 15.67
N GLU A 64 -12.42 9.66 14.91
CA GLU A 64 -13.72 10.24 14.52
C GLU A 64 -14.43 9.33 13.52
N VAL A 65 -13.71 8.79 12.52
CA VAL A 65 -14.25 7.77 11.61
C VAL A 65 -14.77 6.57 12.40
N ARG A 66 -13.99 6.06 13.35
CA ARG A 66 -14.41 4.96 14.21
C ARG A 66 -15.71 5.29 14.92
N ALA A 67 -15.81 6.47 15.52
CA ALA A 67 -17.02 6.91 16.23
C ALA A 67 -18.25 6.89 15.31
N PHE A 68 -18.14 7.41 14.08
CA PHE A 68 -19.24 7.31 13.10
C PHE A 68 -19.59 5.86 12.74
N MET A 69 -18.61 4.95 12.75
CA MET A 69 -18.83 3.53 12.48
C MET A 69 -19.40 2.76 13.67
N GLU A 70 -19.56 3.36 14.86
CA GLU A 70 -20.08 2.66 16.06
C GLU A 70 -21.53 2.18 15.92
N ILE A 71 -22.25 2.67 14.92
CA ILE A 71 -23.52 2.07 14.46
C ILE A 71 -23.39 0.57 14.13
N MET A 72 -22.18 0.12 13.77
CA MET A 72 -21.79 -1.27 13.59
C MET A 72 -20.54 -1.53 14.46
N PRO A 73 -20.70 -1.89 15.74
CA PRO A 73 -19.58 -1.93 16.69
C PRO A 73 -18.49 -2.95 16.31
N GLY A 74 -18.86 -4.04 15.63
CA GLY A 74 -17.91 -4.99 15.04
C GLY A 74 -17.01 -4.34 13.99
N ASP A 75 -17.62 -3.62 13.05
CA ASP A 75 -16.93 -2.93 11.96
C ASP A 75 -16.09 -1.76 12.48
N ALA A 76 -16.55 -1.02 13.50
CA ALA A 76 -15.77 0.04 14.13
C ALA A 76 -14.48 -0.48 14.78
N LYS A 77 -14.56 -1.63 15.46
CA LYS A 77 -13.39 -2.29 16.07
C LYS A 77 -12.45 -2.82 15.00
N GLU A 78 -12.97 -3.52 13.98
CA GLU A 78 -12.16 -4.03 12.86
C GLU A 78 -11.49 -2.86 12.14
N PHE A 79 -12.19 -1.74 11.91
CA PHE A 79 -11.66 -0.54 11.27
C PHE A 79 -10.41 -0.03 11.98
N MET A 80 -10.46 0.14 13.31
CA MET A 80 -9.29 0.61 14.06
C MET A 80 -8.13 -0.37 14.04
N GLN A 81 -8.42 -1.67 14.13
CA GLN A 81 -7.39 -2.70 14.04
C GLN A 81 -6.70 -2.66 12.67
N GLN A 82 -7.46 -2.56 11.59
CA GLN A 82 -6.96 -2.53 10.22
C GLN A 82 -6.25 -1.20 9.89
N HIS A 83 -6.72 -0.08 10.45
CA HIS A 83 -6.04 1.21 10.39
C HIS A 83 -4.65 1.14 11.04
N ARG A 84 -4.56 0.58 12.26
CA ARG A 84 -3.28 0.36 12.95
C ARG A 84 -2.37 -0.57 12.15
N GLN A 85 -2.90 -1.67 11.63
CA GLN A 85 -2.14 -2.59 10.77
C GLN A 85 -1.58 -1.88 9.53
N THR A 86 -2.33 -0.94 8.95
CA THR A 86 -1.86 -0.11 7.83
C THR A 86 -0.68 0.79 8.22
N LEU A 87 -0.77 1.43 9.39
CA LEU A 87 0.29 2.28 9.92
C LEU A 87 1.54 1.46 10.25
N SER A 88 1.40 0.31 10.92
CA SER A 88 2.49 -0.62 11.22
C SER A 88 3.14 -1.17 9.96
N GLY A 89 2.36 -1.52 8.94
CA GLY A 89 2.89 -1.96 7.65
C GLY A 89 3.69 -0.84 6.95
N THR A 90 3.21 0.40 7.06
CA THR A 90 3.91 1.57 6.49
C THR A 90 5.22 1.87 7.25
N SER A 91 5.22 1.81 8.59
CA SER A 91 6.43 2.02 9.39
C SER A 91 7.48 0.94 9.14
N LEU A 92 7.07 -0.33 9.03
CA LEU A 92 7.94 -1.44 8.60
C LEU A 92 8.53 -1.17 7.21
N GLY A 93 7.72 -0.68 6.27
CA GLY A 93 8.17 -0.25 4.96
C GLY A 93 9.29 0.79 5.04
N TYR A 94 9.14 1.85 5.85
CA TYR A 94 10.19 2.85 6.01
C TYR A 94 11.44 2.32 6.70
N ALA A 95 11.28 1.49 7.72
CA ALA A 95 12.42 0.84 8.37
C ALA A 95 13.20 -0.02 7.36
N SER A 96 12.52 -0.79 6.51
CA SER A 96 13.18 -1.56 5.44
C SER A 96 13.91 -0.68 4.44
N SER A 97 13.29 0.41 4.00
CA SER A 97 13.90 1.37 3.08
C SER A 97 15.16 2.00 3.68
N ALA A 98 15.13 2.34 4.97
CA ALA A 98 16.29 2.90 5.66
C ALA A 98 17.44 1.88 5.74
N VAL A 99 17.16 0.61 6.03
CA VAL A 99 18.17 -0.47 6.05
C VAL A 99 18.77 -0.68 4.67
N ALA A 100 17.95 -0.73 3.61
CA ALA A 100 18.42 -0.90 2.24
C ALA A 100 19.27 0.29 1.77
N LEU A 101 18.84 1.53 2.06
CA LEU A 101 19.61 2.76 1.80
C LEU A 101 20.94 2.76 2.55
N GLY A 102 20.95 2.29 3.80
CA GLY A 102 22.17 2.08 4.58
C GLY A 102 23.14 1.10 3.91
N GLY A 103 22.62 0.02 3.30
CA GLY A 103 23.40 -0.93 2.52
C GLY A 103 24.04 -0.33 1.27
N VAL A 104 23.30 0.51 0.54
CA VAL A 104 23.81 1.25 -0.64
C VAL A 104 24.83 2.31 -0.23
N TYR A 105 24.55 3.07 0.84
CA TYR A 105 25.50 4.04 1.38
C TYR A 105 26.80 3.36 1.83
N TYR A 106 26.70 2.22 2.51
CA TYR A 106 27.86 1.42 2.90
C TYR A 106 28.65 0.93 1.68
N LEU A 107 27.98 0.49 0.61
CA LEU A 107 28.65 0.10 -0.65
C LEU A 107 29.39 1.28 -1.28
N SER A 108 28.72 2.43 -1.39
CA SER A 108 29.27 3.66 -1.97
C SER A 108 30.49 4.18 -1.20
N LYS A 109 30.40 4.18 0.14
CA LYS A 109 31.52 4.60 1.01
C LYS A 109 32.76 3.69 0.86
N ASN A 110 32.56 2.42 0.53
CA ASN A 110 33.64 1.45 0.37
C ASN A 110 34.00 1.19 -1.11
N ILE A 111 33.57 2.05 -2.04
CA ILE A 111 33.75 1.84 -3.49
C ILE A 111 35.22 1.70 -3.90
N ASN A 112 36.13 2.42 -3.24
CA ASN A 112 37.57 2.38 -3.52
C ASN A 112 38.26 1.14 -2.95
N ASN A 113 37.60 0.39 -2.06
CA ASN A 113 38.12 -0.78 -1.35
C ASN A 113 37.12 -1.95 -1.43
N ILE A 114 36.52 -2.18 -2.60
CA ILE A 114 35.55 -3.24 -2.78
C ILE A 114 36.23 -4.60 -2.58
N ASN A 115 35.77 -5.33 -1.58
CA ASN A 115 36.16 -6.71 -1.30
C ASN A 115 34.90 -7.59 -1.14
N PRO A 116 35.04 -8.93 -1.16
CA PRO A 116 33.89 -9.82 -1.04
C PRO A 116 33.04 -9.61 0.23
N GLN A 117 33.65 -9.16 1.34
CA GLN A 117 32.95 -8.90 2.59
C GLN A 117 32.08 -7.64 2.52
N VAL A 118 32.55 -6.57 1.88
CA VAL A 118 31.79 -5.35 1.62
C VAL A 118 30.59 -5.65 0.73
N ILE A 119 30.80 -6.37 -0.37
CA ILE A 119 29.72 -6.78 -1.29
C ILE A 119 28.69 -7.63 -0.56
N ARG A 120 29.14 -8.64 0.21
CA ARG A 120 28.25 -9.53 0.96
C ARG A 120 27.43 -8.79 2.01
N ASN A 121 28.04 -7.89 2.77
CA ASN A 121 27.33 -7.11 3.78
C ASN A 121 26.30 -6.18 3.13
N SER A 122 26.67 -5.45 2.07
CA SER A 122 25.74 -4.61 1.31
C SER A 122 24.58 -5.42 0.72
N PHE A 123 24.87 -6.60 0.15
CA PHE A 123 23.84 -7.51 -0.35
C PHE A 123 22.85 -7.90 0.74
N PHE A 124 23.32 -8.30 1.93
CA PHE A 124 22.42 -8.65 3.04
C PHE A 124 21.62 -7.46 3.57
N PHE A 125 22.18 -6.25 3.59
CA PHE A 125 21.41 -5.07 3.97
C PHE A 125 20.34 -4.72 2.93
N ILE A 126 20.67 -4.81 1.64
CA ILE A 126 19.72 -4.52 0.55
C ILE A 126 18.63 -5.59 0.52
N VAL A 127 18.99 -6.88 0.42
CA VAL A 127 18.03 -7.99 0.32
C VAL A 127 17.26 -8.21 1.62
N GLY A 128 17.95 -8.19 2.77
CA GLY A 128 17.32 -8.33 4.08
C GLY A 128 16.38 -7.17 4.41
N GLY A 129 16.76 -5.94 4.03
CA GLY A 129 15.86 -4.79 4.03
C GLY A 129 14.62 -5.05 3.18
N SER A 130 14.78 -5.45 1.92
CA SER A 130 13.67 -5.72 1.01
C SER A 130 12.70 -6.81 1.51
N LEU A 131 13.20 -7.86 2.17
CA LEU A 131 12.34 -8.89 2.77
C LEU A 131 11.43 -8.33 3.87
N LEU A 132 11.98 -7.51 4.78
CA LEU A 132 11.15 -6.83 5.80
C LEU A 132 10.12 -5.88 5.17
N GLY A 133 10.51 -5.22 4.08
CA GLY A 133 9.62 -4.37 3.32
C GLY A 133 8.45 -5.12 2.71
N SER A 134 8.65 -6.35 2.25
CA SER A 134 7.59 -7.20 1.70
C SER A 134 6.50 -7.54 2.73
N ILE A 135 6.90 -7.83 3.97
CA ILE A 135 5.97 -8.09 5.09
C ILE A 135 5.17 -6.83 5.41
N GLY A 136 5.85 -5.69 5.56
CA GLY A 136 5.20 -4.40 5.79
C GLY A 136 4.24 -4.01 4.67
N ALA A 137 4.62 -4.26 3.41
CA ALA A 137 3.79 -4.02 2.25
C ALA A 137 2.52 -4.89 2.27
N GLN A 138 2.63 -6.18 2.59
CA GLN A 138 1.48 -7.08 2.67
C GLN A 138 0.53 -6.69 3.81
N MET A 139 1.06 -6.37 4.99
CA MET A 139 0.25 -5.86 6.11
C MET A 139 -0.50 -4.58 5.73
N LYS A 140 0.21 -3.63 5.11
CA LYS A 140 -0.35 -2.36 4.67
C LYS A 140 -1.47 -2.56 3.65
N ILE A 141 -1.23 -3.37 2.63
CA ILE A 141 -2.18 -3.64 1.54
C ILE A 141 -3.42 -4.33 2.10
N ASN A 142 -3.26 -5.35 2.95
CA ASN A 142 -4.40 -6.01 3.58
C ASN A 142 -5.21 -5.02 4.45
N GLY A 143 -4.53 -4.18 5.23
CA GLY A 143 -5.17 -3.16 6.06
C GLY A 143 -5.95 -2.12 5.24
N ILE A 144 -5.35 -1.54 4.19
CA ILE A 144 -6.02 -0.58 3.30
C ILE A 144 -7.24 -1.21 2.65
N ARG A 145 -7.14 -2.47 2.21
CA ARG A 145 -8.23 -3.20 1.55
C ARG A 145 -9.43 -3.34 2.48
N LYS A 146 -9.16 -3.76 3.71
CA LYS A 146 -10.18 -3.92 4.75
C LYS A 146 -10.77 -2.58 5.19
N VAL A 147 -9.94 -1.57 5.43
CA VAL A 147 -10.40 -0.20 5.73
C VAL A 147 -11.31 0.32 4.61
N ASN A 148 -10.94 0.12 3.35
CA ASN A 148 -11.76 0.51 2.21
C ASN A 148 -13.14 -0.17 2.26
N SER A 149 -13.15 -1.49 2.42
CA SER A 149 -14.40 -2.26 2.48
C SER A 149 -15.30 -1.82 3.63
N LEU A 150 -14.73 -1.54 4.81
CA LEU A 150 -15.48 -1.12 5.98
C LEU A 150 -16.07 0.29 5.79
N VAL A 151 -15.31 1.21 5.19
CA VAL A 151 -15.81 2.56 4.85
C VAL A 151 -16.90 2.49 3.79
N ASP A 152 -16.72 1.69 2.74
CA ASP A 152 -17.73 1.50 1.69
C ASP A 152 -19.01 0.85 2.26
N ASN A 153 -18.87 -0.12 3.18
CA ASN A 153 -20.01 -0.72 3.89
C ASN A 153 -20.77 0.30 4.74
N HIS A 154 -20.06 1.10 5.52
CA HIS A 154 -20.65 2.17 6.33
C HIS A 154 -21.41 3.15 5.44
N ASN A 155 -20.76 3.70 4.41
CA ASN A 155 -21.38 4.66 3.50
C ASN A 155 -22.60 4.09 2.76
N TYR A 156 -22.55 2.81 2.38
CA TYR A 156 -23.70 2.14 1.78
C TYR A 156 -24.88 2.06 2.75
N LEU A 157 -24.63 1.70 4.00
CA LEU A 157 -25.67 1.54 5.02
C LEU A 157 -26.37 2.85 5.36
N ILE A 158 -25.62 3.95 5.48
CA ILE A 158 -26.20 5.26 5.85
C ILE A 158 -26.94 5.97 4.69
N ARG A 159 -26.74 5.53 3.45
CA ARG A 159 -27.32 6.14 2.24
C ARG A 159 -28.07 5.14 1.37
N GLN A 160 -28.46 4.00 1.94
CA GLN A 160 -29.06 2.90 1.18
C GLN A 160 -30.31 3.35 0.43
N ASP A 161 -31.13 4.19 1.06
CA ASP A 161 -32.40 4.67 0.53
C ASP A 161 -32.24 5.69 -0.62
N GLU A 162 -31.07 6.31 -0.75
CA GLU A 162 -30.76 7.31 -1.78
C GLU A 162 -30.17 6.66 -3.05
N ILE A 163 -29.73 5.40 -2.97
CA ILE A 163 -29.10 4.70 -4.09
C ILE A 163 -30.18 4.19 -5.05
N SER A 164 -30.36 4.90 -6.16
CA SER A 164 -31.32 4.56 -7.23
C SER A 164 -30.76 3.67 -8.35
N GLY A 165 -29.51 3.20 -8.22
CA GLY A 165 -28.76 2.47 -9.27
C GLY A 165 -27.74 1.47 -8.73
N PRO A 166 -26.83 0.95 -9.59
CA PRO A 166 -25.80 0.01 -9.16
C PRO A 166 -24.83 0.67 -8.18
N TYR A 167 -24.47 -0.05 -7.11
CA TYR A 167 -23.50 0.43 -6.13
C TYR A 167 -22.14 -0.20 -6.41
N LEU A 168 -21.25 0.59 -7.02
CA LEU A 168 -19.94 0.10 -7.42
C LEU A 168 -18.93 0.17 -6.29
N ARG A 169 -18.28 -0.96 -6.04
CA ARG A 169 -17.15 -1.07 -5.13
C ARG A 169 -15.91 -1.48 -5.91
N PHE A 170 -14.74 -1.29 -5.34
CA PHE A 170 -13.54 -1.89 -5.90
C PHE A 170 -12.76 -2.66 -4.85
N ASP A 171 -12.13 -3.72 -5.32
CA ASP A 171 -11.05 -4.39 -4.60
C ASP A 171 -9.78 -4.30 -5.47
N TYR A 172 -8.64 -4.60 -4.89
CA TYR A 172 -7.40 -4.76 -5.63
C TYR A 172 -6.69 -6.04 -5.20
N ARG A 173 -6.13 -6.71 -6.20
CA ARG A 173 -5.35 -7.94 -6.04
C ARG A 173 -3.92 -7.68 -6.47
N ASN A 174 -2.96 -8.21 -5.74
CA ASN A 174 -1.56 -8.18 -6.12
C ASN A 174 -1.21 -9.45 -6.88
N ASN A 175 -0.51 -9.29 -7.98
CA ASN A 175 0.03 -10.36 -8.78
C ASN A 175 1.56 -10.19 -8.85
N LEU A 176 2.27 -11.18 -9.39
CA LEU A 176 3.73 -11.11 -9.62
C LEU A 176 4.17 -9.92 -10.50
N ILE A 177 3.23 -9.35 -11.27
CA ILE A 177 3.46 -8.31 -12.29
C ILE A 177 2.80 -6.98 -11.84
N GLY A 178 2.55 -6.84 -10.54
CA GLY A 178 1.97 -5.65 -9.95
C GLY A 178 0.50 -5.78 -9.57
N GLN A 179 -0.11 -4.63 -9.27
CA GLN A 179 -1.46 -4.56 -8.74
C GLN A 179 -2.52 -4.51 -9.85
N LYS A 180 -3.65 -5.18 -9.62
CA LYS A 180 -4.84 -5.11 -10.45
C LYS A 180 -6.04 -4.61 -9.65
N ILE A 181 -6.76 -3.64 -10.21
CA ILE A 181 -8.03 -3.14 -9.67
C ILE A 181 -9.19 -3.92 -10.31
N ASP A 182 -10.08 -4.42 -9.47
CA ASP A 182 -11.29 -5.13 -9.83
C ASP A 182 -12.51 -4.36 -9.31
N ILE A 183 -13.54 -4.22 -10.15
CA ILE A 183 -14.73 -3.44 -9.82
C ILE A 183 -15.90 -4.39 -9.67
N TYR A 184 -16.68 -4.18 -8.62
CA TYR A 184 -17.81 -5.00 -8.23
C TYR A 184 -19.09 -4.15 -8.27
N ASP A 185 -20.19 -4.79 -8.60
CA ASP A 185 -21.54 -4.29 -8.35
C ASP A 185 -22.18 -5.19 -7.29
N GLY A 186 -22.33 -4.65 -6.08
CA GLY A 186 -22.60 -5.47 -4.89
C GLY A 186 -21.55 -6.59 -4.72
N PRO A 187 -21.95 -7.88 -4.63
CA PRO A 187 -21.01 -9.00 -4.53
C PRO A 187 -20.42 -9.44 -5.87
N ASN A 188 -20.95 -8.95 -7.01
CA ASN A 188 -20.63 -9.47 -8.32
C ASN A 188 -19.44 -8.74 -8.94
N LEU A 189 -18.38 -9.48 -9.26
CA LEU A 189 -17.25 -8.94 -10.03
C LEU A 189 -17.71 -8.61 -11.46
N LEU A 190 -17.56 -7.35 -11.86
CA LEU A 190 -17.93 -6.91 -13.19
C LEU A 190 -16.95 -7.46 -14.24
N THR A 191 -17.50 -8.14 -15.24
CA THR A 191 -16.74 -8.52 -16.43
C THR A 191 -16.35 -7.29 -17.24
N ARG A 192 -15.36 -7.43 -18.14
CA ARG A 192 -14.94 -6.33 -19.03
C ARG A 192 -16.12 -5.77 -19.83
N GLY A 193 -16.98 -6.64 -20.39
CA GLY A 193 -18.14 -6.22 -21.17
C GLY A 193 -19.15 -5.42 -20.36
N GLN A 194 -19.49 -5.89 -19.16
CA GLN A 194 -20.39 -5.19 -18.24
C GLN A 194 -19.84 -3.83 -17.80
N LEU A 195 -18.53 -3.78 -17.50
CA LEU A 195 -17.88 -2.53 -17.11
C LEU A 195 -17.81 -1.53 -18.26
N GLU A 196 -17.55 -1.97 -19.50
CA GLU A 196 -17.58 -1.08 -20.67
C GLU A 196 -19.01 -0.61 -20.99
N ALA A 197 -20.02 -1.47 -20.83
CA ALA A 197 -21.42 -1.06 -20.96
C ALA A 197 -21.80 0.02 -19.94
N LEU A 198 -21.38 -0.14 -18.67
CA LEU A 198 -21.58 0.87 -17.62
C LEU A 198 -20.88 2.19 -17.95
N LYS A 199 -19.65 2.15 -18.47
CA LYS A 199 -18.93 3.36 -18.86
C LYS A 199 -19.56 4.10 -20.03
N ASN A 200 -20.07 3.35 -21.01
CA ASN A 200 -20.78 3.96 -22.15
C ASN A 200 -22.07 4.63 -21.69
N LYS A 201 -22.73 4.05 -20.67
CA LYS A 201 -23.93 4.62 -20.05
C LYS A 201 -23.62 5.83 -19.16
N TYR A 202 -22.45 5.86 -18.53
CA TYR A 202 -22.03 6.85 -17.52
C TYR A 202 -20.65 7.45 -17.87
N PRO A 203 -20.60 8.51 -18.71
CA PRO A 203 -19.34 9.04 -19.26
C PRO A 203 -18.40 9.63 -18.17
N GLU A 204 -18.94 10.19 -17.10
CA GLU A 204 -18.15 10.66 -15.95
C GLU A 204 -17.47 9.52 -15.18
N LEU A 205 -18.05 8.31 -15.15
CA LEU A 205 -17.39 7.11 -14.62
C LEU A 205 -16.23 6.69 -15.52
N GLN A 206 -16.41 6.80 -16.85
CA GLN A 206 -15.37 6.47 -17.84
C GLN A 206 -14.10 7.30 -17.64
N LEU A 207 -14.23 8.61 -17.47
CA LEU A 207 -13.10 9.53 -17.33
C LEU A 207 -12.24 9.21 -16.09
N ASN A 208 -12.90 8.96 -14.95
CA ASN A 208 -12.21 8.62 -13.71
C ASN A 208 -11.51 7.25 -13.78
N LEU A 209 -12.20 6.24 -14.34
CA LEU A 209 -11.63 4.90 -14.50
C LEU A 209 -10.52 4.84 -15.54
N GLN A 210 -10.55 5.67 -16.59
CA GLN A 210 -9.47 5.72 -17.58
C GLN A 210 -8.19 6.29 -16.97
N LYS A 211 -8.29 7.37 -16.19
CA LYS A 211 -7.15 7.94 -15.44
C LYS A 211 -6.56 6.95 -14.45
N ALA A 212 -7.40 6.14 -13.80
CA ALA A 212 -6.95 5.07 -12.90
C ALA A 212 -6.25 3.92 -13.67
N ARG A 213 -6.81 3.48 -14.79
CA ARG A 213 -6.22 2.44 -15.65
C ARG A 213 -4.84 2.81 -16.18
N ASN A 214 -4.65 4.06 -16.59
CA ASN A 214 -3.35 4.53 -17.08
C ASN A 214 -2.29 4.50 -15.97
N ALA A 215 -2.64 4.95 -14.77
CA ALA A 215 -1.76 4.83 -13.61
C ALA A 215 -1.46 3.37 -13.28
N GLN A 216 -2.46 2.48 -13.28
CA GLN A 216 -2.24 1.06 -13.04
C GLN A 216 -1.28 0.42 -14.05
N ARG A 217 -1.45 0.70 -15.35
CA ARG A 217 -0.52 0.20 -16.40
C ARG A 217 0.90 0.69 -16.18
N LEU A 218 1.07 1.98 -15.84
CA LEU A 218 2.39 2.54 -15.55
C LEU A 218 3.03 1.86 -14.33
N SER A 219 2.26 1.60 -13.27
CA SER A 219 2.72 0.85 -12.10
C SER A 219 3.19 -0.55 -12.48
N GLN A 220 2.39 -1.28 -13.27
CA GLN A 220 2.72 -2.64 -13.72
C GLN A 220 4.01 -2.66 -14.56
N THR A 221 4.21 -1.68 -15.44
CA THR A 221 5.46 -1.55 -16.20
C THR A 221 6.66 -1.34 -15.28
N ILE A 222 6.54 -0.49 -14.26
CA ILE A 222 7.61 -0.27 -13.28
C ILE A 222 7.87 -1.54 -12.47
N ASP A 223 6.83 -2.27 -12.08
CA ASP A 223 6.95 -3.54 -11.35
C ASP A 223 7.72 -4.59 -12.17
N VAL A 224 7.42 -4.71 -13.47
CA VAL A 224 8.15 -5.59 -14.40
C VAL A 224 9.63 -5.20 -14.49
N LEU A 225 9.91 -3.90 -14.63
CA LEU A 225 11.27 -3.39 -14.72
C LEU A 225 12.06 -3.64 -13.42
N SER A 226 11.42 -3.45 -12.26
CA SER A 226 12.04 -3.75 -10.97
C SER A 226 12.32 -5.23 -10.81
N LEU A 227 11.39 -6.11 -11.20
CA LEU A 227 11.60 -7.56 -11.16
C LEU A 227 12.77 -7.99 -12.05
N ALA A 228 12.85 -7.46 -13.28
CA ALA A 228 13.97 -7.72 -14.17
C ALA A 228 15.31 -7.22 -13.59
N SER A 229 15.33 -6.00 -13.04
CA SER A 229 16.50 -5.42 -12.38
C SER A 229 16.98 -6.27 -11.20
N ASN A 230 16.05 -6.75 -10.36
CA ASN A 230 16.36 -7.63 -9.23
C ASN A 230 16.96 -8.96 -9.67
N ILE A 231 16.43 -9.58 -10.73
CA ILE A 231 17.00 -10.83 -11.28
C ILE A 231 18.43 -10.59 -11.76
N VAL A 232 18.68 -9.49 -12.48
CA VAL A 232 20.03 -9.14 -12.95
C VAL A 232 20.97 -8.89 -11.78
N PHE A 233 20.53 -8.15 -10.76
CA PHE A 233 21.33 -7.86 -9.56
C PHE A 233 21.69 -9.13 -8.79
N ILE A 234 20.72 -10.01 -8.52
CA ILE A 234 20.96 -11.29 -7.82
C ILE A 234 21.87 -12.18 -8.66
N THR A 235 21.61 -12.31 -9.96
CA THR A 235 22.43 -13.14 -10.86
C THR A 235 23.87 -12.64 -10.89
N TYR A 236 24.05 -11.31 -10.95
CA TYR A 236 25.36 -10.68 -10.90
C TYR A 236 26.08 -11.02 -9.58
N VAL A 237 25.44 -10.85 -8.42
CA VAL A 237 26.06 -11.07 -7.09
C VAL A 237 26.29 -12.54 -6.73
N VAL A 238 25.49 -13.47 -7.24
CA VAL A 238 25.57 -14.91 -6.88
C VAL A 238 26.44 -15.72 -7.86
N THR A 239 26.77 -15.19 -9.04
CA THR A 239 27.61 -15.94 -9.99
C THR A 239 29.07 -16.04 -9.52
N PRO A 240 29.70 -17.22 -9.59
CA PRO A 240 30.99 -17.50 -8.95
C PRO A 240 32.23 -16.85 -9.60
N ARG A 241 32.06 -15.90 -10.53
CA ARG A 241 33.16 -15.26 -11.29
C ARG A 241 33.56 -13.87 -10.79
N PHE A 242 33.44 -13.58 -9.50
CA PHE A 242 34.02 -12.38 -8.89
C PHE A 242 35.54 -12.50 -8.72
N GLN A 243 36.28 -12.55 -9.84
CA GLN A 243 37.75 -12.57 -9.86
C GLN A 243 38.38 -11.33 -10.54
N SER A 244 37.58 -10.39 -11.04
CA SER A 244 38.08 -9.21 -11.74
C SER A 244 37.89 -7.94 -10.90
N SER A 245 38.91 -7.11 -10.84
CA SER A 245 39.01 -5.78 -10.22
C SER A 245 38.05 -4.71 -10.81
N ALA A 246 37.07 -5.11 -11.63
CA ALA A 246 36.04 -4.26 -12.20
C ALA A 246 34.59 -4.36 -11.61
N PRO A 247 34.29 -4.82 -10.36
CA PRO A 247 32.90 -4.98 -9.91
C PRO A 247 32.19 -3.65 -9.57
N SER A 248 32.90 -2.52 -9.56
CA SER A 248 32.45 -1.27 -8.93
C SER A 248 31.43 -0.45 -9.72
N ASN A 249 31.52 -0.46 -11.05
CA ASN A 249 30.85 0.58 -11.85
C ASN A 249 29.38 0.30 -12.15
N PHE A 250 28.91 -0.95 -12.05
CA PHE A 250 27.52 -1.32 -12.40
C PHE A 250 26.63 -1.60 -11.19
N LEU A 251 27.20 -2.05 -10.06
CA LEU A 251 26.46 -2.40 -8.85
C LEU A 251 25.72 -1.21 -8.22
N ILE A 252 26.39 -0.05 -8.13
CA ILE A 252 25.81 1.14 -7.50
C ILE A 252 24.66 1.70 -8.37
N PRO A 253 24.85 1.92 -9.69
CA PRO A 253 23.74 2.31 -10.56
C PRO A 253 22.55 1.35 -10.49
N LEU A 254 22.77 0.04 -10.55
CA LEU A 254 21.70 -0.96 -10.42
C LEU A 254 20.97 -0.88 -9.07
N SER A 255 21.71 -0.74 -7.97
CA SER A 255 21.12 -0.65 -6.62
C SER A 255 20.28 0.62 -6.47
N ILE A 256 20.74 1.73 -7.03
CA ILE A 256 19.99 3.01 -7.04
C ILE A 256 18.74 2.89 -7.91
N THR A 257 18.84 2.28 -9.10
CA THR A 257 17.70 2.04 -9.97
C THR A 257 16.65 1.17 -9.28
N ASP A 258 17.05 0.05 -8.66
CA ASP A 258 16.12 -0.83 -7.96
C ASP A 258 15.42 -0.10 -6.80
N LEU A 259 16.17 0.66 -5.99
CA LEU A 259 15.59 1.51 -4.95
C LEU A 259 14.59 2.52 -5.54
N ALA A 260 14.95 3.25 -6.60
CA ALA A 260 14.08 4.22 -7.23
C ALA A 260 12.78 3.59 -7.76
N LEU A 261 12.87 2.41 -8.38
CA LEU A 261 11.70 1.66 -8.86
C LEU A 261 10.82 1.20 -7.68
N SER A 262 11.43 0.76 -6.57
CA SER A 262 10.73 0.33 -5.36
C SER A 262 9.94 1.46 -4.67
N PHE A 263 10.38 2.71 -4.78
CA PHE A 263 9.65 3.87 -4.25
C PHE A 263 8.57 4.38 -5.20
N THR A 264 8.82 4.34 -6.52
CA THR A 264 7.94 4.91 -7.53
C THR A 264 6.71 4.05 -7.83
N SER A 265 6.86 2.72 -7.92
CA SER A 265 5.72 1.84 -8.19
C SER A 265 4.60 2.02 -7.16
N PRO A 266 4.85 1.95 -5.83
CA PRO A 266 3.79 2.11 -4.84
C PRO A 266 3.09 3.47 -4.89
N LEU A 267 3.79 4.56 -5.27
CA LEU A 267 3.18 5.88 -5.46
C LEU A 267 2.14 5.86 -6.59
N ILE A 268 2.47 5.20 -7.70
CA ILE A 268 1.60 5.16 -8.87
C ILE A 268 0.41 4.23 -8.64
N SER A 269 0.61 3.05 -8.02
CA SER A 269 -0.52 2.17 -7.69
C SER A 269 -1.46 2.85 -6.68
N ARG A 270 -0.94 3.61 -5.72
CA ARG A 270 -1.75 4.44 -4.81
C ARG A 270 -2.61 5.47 -5.53
N SER A 271 -2.00 6.19 -6.47
CA SER A 271 -2.72 7.16 -7.30
C SER A 271 -3.86 6.48 -8.06
N ALA A 272 -3.63 5.30 -8.64
CA ALA A 272 -4.67 4.52 -9.31
C ALA A 272 -5.82 4.14 -8.37
N ARG A 273 -5.53 3.67 -7.14
CA ARG A 273 -6.54 3.32 -6.14
C ARG A 273 -7.35 4.53 -5.68
N ASN A 274 -6.69 5.64 -5.33
CA ASN A 274 -7.36 6.86 -4.91
C ASN A 274 -8.28 7.42 -6.01
N ARG A 275 -7.81 7.43 -7.26
CA ARG A 275 -8.63 7.87 -8.42
C ARG A 275 -9.83 6.97 -8.64
N THR A 276 -9.65 5.65 -8.53
CA THR A 276 -10.76 4.69 -8.64
C THR A 276 -11.79 4.97 -7.56
N ARG A 277 -11.36 5.07 -6.30
CA ARG A 277 -12.26 5.29 -5.17
C ARG A 277 -13.07 6.58 -5.30
N VAL A 278 -12.41 7.70 -5.58
CA VAL A 278 -13.11 8.99 -5.78
C VAL A 278 -14.06 8.88 -6.97
N GLY A 279 -13.65 8.20 -8.05
CA GLY A 279 -14.51 7.97 -9.21
C GLY A 279 -15.76 7.15 -8.90
N LEU A 280 -15.64 6.11 -8.06
CA LEU A 280 -16.78 5.29 -7.64
C LEU A 280 -17.65 5.98 -6.59
N GLN A 281 -17.06 6.72 -5.66
CA GLN A 281 -17.82 7.49 -4.68
C GLN A 281 -18.67 8.56 -5.35
N ASN A 282 -18.09 9.31 -6.29
CA ASN A 282 -18.83 10.26 -7.13
C ASN A 282 -19.81 9.57 -8.08
N PHE A 283 -19.71 8.25 -8.30
CA PHE A 283 -20.72 7.50 -9.05
C PHE A 283 -21.91 7.11 -8.17
N ASN A 284 -21.62 6.60 -6.99
CA ASN A 284 -22.60 6.01 -6.08
C ASN A 284 -23.45 7.06 -5.36
N PHE A 285 -22.89 8.23 -5.08
CA PHE A 285 -23.54 9.29 -4.30
C PHE A 285 -23.72 10.57 -5.12
N ARG A 286 -24.20 10.42 -6.36
CA ARG A 286 -24.54 11.56 -7.21
C ARG A 286 -25.79 12.23 -6.66
N GLU A 287 -25.75 13.55 -6.58
CA GLU A 287 -26.97 14.37 -6.58
C GLU A 287 -27.61 14.38 -7.98
#